data_AF-A0A519K091-F1
#
_entry.id   AF-A0A519K091-F1
#
_cell.length_a   1.000
_cell.length_b   1.000
_cell.length_c   1.000
_cell.angle_alpha   90.00
_cell.angle_beta   90.00
_cell.angle_gamma   90.00
#
_symmetry.space_group_name_H-M   'P 1'
#
loop_
_entity.id
_entity.type
_entity.pdbx_description
1 polymer ?
#
loop_
_entity_poly.entity_id
_entity_poly.type
_entity_poly.pdbx_seq_one_letter_code
_entity_poly.pdbx_strand_id
1 'polypeptide(L)' 'MSRSGGMDQVDGWRFWIDRGGTFTDVVARAPDGRLTTR' A
#
# COMPACT_ATOMS: atom_id res chain seq x y z
N MET A 1 -5.46 15.68 31.44
CA MET A 1 -6.27 15.95 30.23
C MET A 1 -6.19 14.75 29.30
N SER A 2 -7.32 14.12 29.02
CA SER A 2 -7.44 13.03 28.04
C SER A 2 -7.23 13.60 26.63
N ARG A 3 -6.36 12.99 25.83
CA ARG A 3 -6.38 13.15 24.37
C ARG A 3 -6.75 11.80 23.77
N SER A 4 -8.03 11.48 23.90
CA SER A 4 -8.75 10.55 23.04
C SER A 4 -8.61 10.98 21.58
N GLY A 5 -8.23 10.04 20.72
CA GLY A 5 -8.20 10.22 19.28
C GLY A 5 -7.13 9.34 18.64
N GLY A 6 -7.33 8.02 18.63
CA GLY A 6 -6.63 7.15 17.70
C GLY A 6 -7.03 7.56 16.29
N MET A 7 -6.22 8.42 15.67
CA MET A 7 -6.20 8.46 14.21
C MET A 7 -5.58 7.14 13.81
N ASP A 8 -6.40 6.16 13.41
CA ASP A 8 -5.93 5.04 12.59
C ASP A 8 -5.04 5.69 11.54
N GLN A 9 -3.73 5.43 11.61
CA GLN A 9 -2.78 5.93 10.64
C GLN A 9 -3.22 5.35 9.30
N VAL A 10 -3.92 6.16 8.50
CA VAL A 10 -4.34 5.74 7.18
C VAL A 10 -3.06 5.62 6.38
N ASP A 11 -2.57 4.39 6.26
CA ASP A 11 -1.38 4.08 5.50
C ASP A 11 -1.57 4.62 4.06
N GLY A 12 -0.55 5.22 3.47
CA GLY A 12 -0.59 5.64 2.07
C GLY A 12 -0.57 4.44 1.10
N TRP A 13 -0.77 4.73 -0.19
CA TRP A 13 -0.53 3.75 -1.25
C TRP A 13 0.93 3.28 -1.24
N ARG A 14 1.13 1.98 -1.47
CA ARG A 14 2.45 1.36 -1.64
C ARG A 14 2.51 0.57 -2.93
N PHE A 15 3.67 0.60 -3.57
CA PHE A 15 3.91 -0.07 -4.85
C PHE A 15 5.18 -0.90 -4.77
N TRP A 16 5.14 -2.08 -5.38
CA TRP A 16 6.31 -2.91 -5.65
C TRP A 16 6.39 -3.16 -7.14
N ILE A 17 7.62 -3.15 -7.66
CA ILE A 17 7.92 -3.37 -9.07
C ILE A 17 8.93 -4.50 -9.13
N ASP A 18 8.59 -5.59 -9.81
CA ASP A 18 9.56 -6.64 -10.13
C ASP A 18 10.36 -6.23 -11.38
N ARG A 19 11.69 -6.34 -11.30
CA ARG A 19 12.61 -5.90 -12.36
C ARG A 19 13.42 -7.11 -12.82
N GLY A 20 12.97 -7.75 -13.91
CA GLY A 20 13.71 -8.83 -14.58
C GLY A 20 12.96 -9.40 -15.79
N GLY A 21 13.69 -9.70 -16.88
CA GLY A 21 13.12 -10.30 -18.10
C GLY A 21 12.39 -9.31 -19.03
N THR A 22 11.55 -9.85 -19.93
CA THR A 22 10.82 -9.09 -20.96
C THR A 22 9.58 -8.35 -20.42
N PHE A 23 9.10 -8.74 -19.23
CA PHE A 23 7.90 -8.17 -18.60
C PHE A 23 8.21 -7.54 -17.25
N THR A 24 7.29 -6.71 -16.76
CA THR A 24 7.38 -6.04 -15.45
C THR A 24 6.03 -6.16 -14.78
N ASP A 25 6.00 -6.77 -13.60
CA ASP A 25 4.79 -6.87 -12.78
C ASP A 25 4.74 -5.72 -11.77
N VAL A 26 3.53 -5.18 -11.54
CA VAL A 26 3.26 -4.13 -10.55
C VAL A 26 2.28 -4.66 -9.52
N VAL A 27 2.68 -4.56 -8.24
CA VAL A 27 1.79 -4.83 -7.10
C VAL A 27 1.47 -3.52 -6.40
N ALA A 28 0.19 -3.22 -6.20
CA ALA A 28 -0.27 -2.08 -5.43
C ALA A 28 -0.94 -2.54 -4.13
N ARG A 29 -0.63 -1.86 -3.02
CA ARG A 29 -1.35 -1.95 -1.75
C ARG A 29 -2.09 -0.65 -1.50
N ALA A 30 -3.40 -0.76 -1.37
CA ALA A 30 -4.27 0.34 -1.00
C ALA A 30 -4.10 0.71 0.49
N PRO A 31 -4.51 1.94 0.87
CA PRO A 31 -4.55 2.39 2.26
C PRO A 31 -5.29 1.46 3.22
N ASP A 32 -6.33 0.78 2.73
CA ASP A 32 -7.12 -0.20 3.48
C ASP A 32 -6.44 -1.59 3.61
N GLY A 33 -5.24 -1.75 3.05
CA GLY A 33 -4.48 -2.99 3.06
C GLY A 33 -4.74 -3.94 1.89
N ARG A 34 -5.71 -3.65 1.01
CA ARG A 34 -6.02 -4.52 -0.13
C ARG A 34 -4.87 -4.54 -1.16
N LEU A 35 -4.55 -5.73 -1.67
CA LEU A 35 -3.58 -5.93 -2.75
C LEU A 35 -4.27 -6.00 -4.12
N THR A 36 -3.63 -5.46 -5.15
CA THR A 36 -4.09 -5.53 -6.55
C THR A 36 -2.91 -5.68 -7.50
N THR A 37 -3.07 -6.51 -8.54
CA THR A 37 -2.10 -6.75 -9.62
C THR A 37 -2.72 -6.42 -10.98
N ARG A 38 -1.91 -6.04 -11.96
CA ARG A 38 -2.29 -5.68 -13.33
C ARG A 38 -1.29 -6.21 -14.33
#